data_AF-A0A7K6CRU4-F1
#
_entry.id   AF-A0A7K6CRU4-F1
#
_cell.length_a   1.000
_cell.length_b   1.000
_cell.length_c   1.000
_cell.angle_alpha   90.00
_cell.angle_beta   90.00
_cell.angle_gamma   90.00
#
_symmetry.space_group_name_H-M   'P 1'
#
loop_
_entity.id
_entity.type
_entity.pdbx_description
1 polymer ?
#
loop_
_entity_poly.entity_id
_entity_poly.type
_entity_poly.pdbx_seq_one_letter_code
_entity_poly.pdbx_strand_id
1 'polypeptide(L)'
;FVLDSGIAYPVLAGYPVDPKDEEYVLVNNKCQCVTVTSRFVPSKENPGEEILERNIRIIVPLKARENISDPLSPLRTTFVYRLSELCRNCNPTEIELGGAIHQAQQGNFCEEEQTCYTYDRNKCYTSPVPILYHGEVRHVPAALTPASCFE
;
A
#
# COMPACT_ATOMS: atom_id res chain seq x y z
N PHE A 1 22.37 40.75 23.19
CA PHE A 1 21.77 39.61 23.90
C PHE A 1 20.47 39.28 23.18
N VAL A 2 20.47 38.15 22.48
CA VAL A 2 19.42 37.72 21.55
C VAL A 2 18.26 37.16 22.36
N LEU A 3 17.04 37.63 22.07
CA LEU A 3 15.79 37.06 22.60
C LEU A 3 15.37 35.91 21.69
N ASP A 4 15.40 34.71 22.27
CA ASP A 4 15.05 33.44 21.65
C ASP A 4 13.52 33.29 21.70
N SER A 5 12.84 33.63 20.60
CA SER A 5 11.40 33.44 20.43
C SER A 5 11.16 32.11 19.74
N GLY A 6 10.98 31.05 20.54
CA GLY A 6 10.57 29.74 20.06
C GLY A 6 9.23 29.80 19.33
N ILE A 7 9.27 29.54 18.03
CA ILE A 7 8.07 29.39 17.19
C ILE A 7 7.47 28.02 17.51
N ALA A 8 6.38 28.01 18.25
CA ALA A 8 5.54 26.83 18.42
C ALA A 8 4.78 26.58 17.12
N TYR A 9 5.13 25.49 16.43
CA TYR A 9 4.39 25.01 15.25
C TYR A 9 3.11 24.31 15.72
N PRO A 10 1.90 24.81 15.36
CA PRO A 10 0.68 24.07 15.60
C PRO A 10 0.65 22.86 14.67
N VAL A 11 0.71 21.67 15.24
CA VAL A 11 0.39 20.42 14.56
C VAL A 11 -1.12 20.41 14.32
N LEU A 12 -1.57 21.01 13.23
CA LEU A 12 -2.91 20.75 12.69
C LEU A 12 -2.90 19.32 12.16
N ALA A 13 -3.81 18.51 12.71
CA ALA A 13 -3.94 17.07 12.49
C ALA A 13 -3.64 16.64 11.04
N GLY A 14 -2.54 15.88 10.88
CA GLY A 14 -2.36 14.96 9.75
C GLY A 14 -1.50 15.40 8.57
N TYR A 15 -1.01 16.65 8.51
CA TYR A 15 -0.05 17.06 7.48
C TYR A 15 1.20 17.67 8.13
N PRO A 16 2.40 17.07 7.99
CA PRO A 16 3.62 17.80 8.32
C PRO A 16 3.72 19.00 7.37
N VAL A 17 3.76 20.20 7.95
CA VAL A 17 4.01 21.44 7.22
C VAL A 17 5.52 21.50 6.95
N ASP A 18 5.97 20.79 5.92
CA ASP A 18 7.31 20.89 5.33
C ASP A 18 7.17 21.10 3.80
N PRO A 19 8.24 21.49 3.08
CA PRO A 19 8.22 22.53 2.06
C PRO A 19 7.19 22.28 0.94
N LYS A 20 6.56 23.36 0.49
CA LYS A 20 5.43 23.44 -0.46
C LYS A 20 5.64 22.72 -1.81
N ASP A 21 6.83 22.19 -2.08
CA ASP A 21 7.23 21.60 -3.36
C ASP A 21 7.48 20.09 -3.31
N GLU A 22 7.43 19.43 -2.14
CA GLU A 22 7.66 17.98 -2.04
C GLU A 22 6.41 17.17 -2.43
N GLU A 23 6.62 16.15 -3.28
CA GLU A 23 5.58 15.20 -3.67
C GLU A 23 5.38 14.15 -2.57
N TYR A 24 4.18 14.07 -2.01
CA TYR A 24 3.84 13.16 -0.92
C TYR A 24 3.28 11.85 -1.46
N VAL A 25 3.78 10.72 -0.97
CA VAL A 25 3.21 9.39 -1.27
C VAL A 25 2.06 9.11 -0.30
N LEU A 26 0.82 9.14 -0.80
CA LEU A 26 -0.38 8.85 -0.02
C LEU A 26 -0.66 7.35 0.06
N VAL A 27 -0.44 6.64 -1.05
CA VAL A 27 -0.68 5.19 -1.14
C VAL A 27 0.45 4.53 -1.91
N ASN A 28 0.94 3.42 -1.37
CA ASN A 28 1.84 2.51 -2.07
C ASN A 28 1.34 1.07 -1.88
N ASN A 29 0.34 0.68 -2.68
CA ASN A 29 -0.28 -0.63 -2.60
C ASN A 29 0.47 -1.63 -3.49
N LYS A 30 1.24 -2.53 -2.86
CA LYS A 30 2.00 -3.59 -3.56
C LYS A 30 1.13 -4.73 -4.08
N CYS A 31 -0.03 -4.97 -3.46
CA CYS A 31 -0.95 -6.05 -3.79
C CYS A 31 -1.67 -5.82 -5.13
N GLN A 32 -2.10 -4.58 -5.39
CA GLN A 32 -2.75 -4.14 -6.62
C GLN A 32 -1.84 -3.29 -7.53
N CYS A 33 -0.57 -3.08 -7.13
CA CYS A 33 0.43 -2.29 -7.85
C CYS A 33 -0.06 -0.86 -8.20
N VAL A 34 -0.57 -0.16 -7.19
CA VAL A 34 -1.07 1.22 -7.30
C VAL A 34 -0.25 2.16 -6.43
N THR A 35 0.19 3.27 -7.02
CA THR A 35 0.84 4.37 -6.30
C THR A 35 -0.01 5.62 -6.45
N VAL A 36 -0.32 6.28 -5.33
CA VAL A 36 -1.01 7.57 -5.31
C VAL A 36 -0.09 8.58 -4.64
N THR A 37 0.17 9.68 -5.33
CA THR A 37 0.93 10.80 -4.80
C THR A 37 0.10 12.09 -4.83
N SER A 38 0.48 13.05 -4.01
CA SER A 38 -0.13 14.38 -3.99
C SER A 38 0.89 15.49 -3.83
N ARG A 39 0.62 16.63 -4.45
CA ARG A 39 1.46 17.83 -4.34
C ARG A 39 0.58 19.08 -4.49
N PHE A 40 0.88 20.13 -3.74
CA PHE A 40 0.30 21.44 -3.96
C PHE A 40 1.10 22.20 -5.02
N VAL A 41 0.44 22.78 -6.01
CA VAL A 41 1.07 23.55 -7.09
C VAL A 41 0.40 24.91 -7.17
N PRO A 42 1.16 26.02 -7.25
CA PRO A 42 0.57 27.35 -7.39
C PRO A 42 -0.27 27.43 -8.67
N SER A 43 -1.46 28.02 -8.57
CA SER A 43 -2.33 28.22 -9.73
C SER A 43 -1.68 29.18 -10.72
N LYS A 44 -1.71 28.82 -12.01
CA LYS A 44 -1.22 29.67 -13.09
C LYS A 44 -2.13 30.88 -13.34
N GLU A 45 -3.40 30.76 -12.98
CA GLU A 45 -4.43 31.76 -13.27
C GLU A 45 -4.64 32.72 -12.09
N ASN A 46 -4.51 32.22 -10.86
CA ASN A 46 -4.67 33.03 -9.64
C ASN A 46 -3.48 32.85 -8.68
N PRO A 47 -2.59 33.85 -8.55
CA PRO A 47 -1.41 33.76 -7.67
C PRO A 47 -1.73 33.57 -6.18
N GLY A 48 -2.97 33.81 -5.75
CA GLY A 48 -3.42 33.60 -4.36
C GLY A 48 -3.94 32.20 -4.05
N GLU A 49 -3.99 31.31 -5.04
CA GLU A 49 -4.57 29.97 -4.91
C GLU A 49 -3.54 28.86 -5.16
N GLU A 50 -3.68 27.77 -4.42
CA GLU A 50 -2.91 26.54 -4.59
C GLU A 50 -3.83 25.41 -5.09
N ILE A 51 -3.37 24.65 -6.08
CA ILE A 51 -4.06 23.52 -6.67
C ILE A 51 -3.49 22.25 -6.05
N LEU A 52 -4.36 21.39 -5.51
CA LEU A 52 -3.96 20.06 -5.05
C LEU A 52 -3.96 19.08 -6.24
N GLU A 53 -2.77 18.77 -6.75
CA GLU A 53 -2.57 17.71 -7.73
C GLU A 53 -2.54 16.35 -7.03
N ARG A 54 -3.23 15.37 -7.59
CA ARG A 54 -3.17 13.96 -7.17
C ARG A 54 -2.85 13.08 -8.38
N ASN A 55 -1.71 12.41 -8.35
CA ASN A 55 -1.29 11.50 -9.41
C ASN A 55 -1.58 10.06 -8.99
N ILE A 56 -2.24 9.31 -9.86
CA ILE A 56 -2.56 7.89 -9.63
C ILE A 56 -1.87 7.08 -10.73
N ARG A 57 -0.94 6.22 -10.32
CA ARG A 57 -0.22 5.29 -11.20
C ARG A 57 -0.68 3.87 -10.92
N ILE A 58 -1.15 3.18 -11.96
CA ILE A 58 -1.62 1.79 -11.90
C ILE A 58 -0.80 0.95 -12.89
N ILE A 59 -0.27 -0.19 -12.45
CA ILE A 59 0.40 -1.17 -13.32
C ILE A 59 -0.49 -2.39 -13.46
N VAL A 60 -0.99 -2.65 -14.67
CA VAL A 60 -1.90 -3.77 -14.95
C VAL A 60 -1.13 -5.01 -15.39
N PRO A 61 -1.16 -6.12 -14.63
CA PRO A 61 -0.45 -7.35 -14.99
C PRO A 61 -1.28 -8.20 -15.95
N LEU A 62 -0.98 -8.09 -17.26
CA LEU A 62 -1.74 -8.74 -18.33
C LEU A 62 -1.71 -10.29 -18.31
N LYS A 63 -0.80 -10.89 -17.54
CA LYS A 63 -0.65 -12.35 -17.39
C LYS A 63 -0.96 -12.84 -15.97
N ALA A 64 -1.51 -11.98 -15.12
CA ALA A 64 -1.91 -12.38 -13.78
C ALA A 64 -3.11 -13.32 -13.81
N ARG A 65 -3.13 -14.21 -12.83
CA ARG A 65 -4.20 -15.17 -12.56
C ARG A 65 -5.27 -14.53 -11.67
N GLU A 66 -6.49 -15.04 -11.69
CA GLU A 66 -7.54 -14.57 -10.77
C GLU A 66 -7.16 -14.83 -9.31
N ASN A 67 -6.69 -16.05 -9.02
CA ASN A 67 -6.05 -16.37 -7.76
C ASN A 67 -4.55 -16.50 -8.00
N ILE A 68 -3.77 -15.50 -7.57
CA ILE A 68 -2.31 -15.50 -7.81
C ILE A 68 -1.59 -16.65 -7.09
N SER A 69 -2.19 -17.23 -6.05
CA SER A 69 -1.62 -18.39 -5.36
C SER A 69 -1.96 -19.72 -6.05
N ASP A 70 -2.98 -19.73 -6.92
CA ASP A 70 -3.39 -20.90 -7.69
C ASP A 70 -2.96 -20.75 -9.16
N PRO A 71 -1.91 -21.47 -9.60
CA PRO A 71 -1.42 -21.37 -10.98
C PRO A 71 -2.41 -21.90 -12.02
N LEU A 72 -3.43 -22.67 -11.61
CA LEU A 72 -4.45 -23.24 -12.49
C LEU A 72 -5.65 -22.31 -12.70
N SER A 73 -5.79 -21.27 -11.88
CA SER A 73 -6.88 -20.31 -12.03
C SER A 73 -6.81 -19.58 -13.38
N PRO A 74 -7.94 -19.12 -13.95
CA PRO A 74 -7.94 -18.46 -15.24
C PRO A 74 -7.19 -17.12 -15.19
N LEU A 75 -6.86 -16.58 -16.35
CA LEU A 75 -6.26 -15.25 -16.45
C LEU A 75 -7.27 -14.19 -16.05
N ARG A 76 -6.84 -13.24 -15.23
CA ARG A 76 -7.67 -12.09 -14.84
C ARG A 76 -7.80 -11.12 -16.02
N THR A 77 -9.04 -10.80 -16.37
CA THR A 77 -9.37 -9.83 -17.43
C THR A 77 -9.95 -8.53 -16.89
N THR A 78 -10.48 -8.56 -15.66
CA THR A 78 -11.14 -7.40 -15.01
C THR A 78 -10.34 -6.97 -13.78
N PHE A 79 -10.03 -5.68 -13.69
CA PHE A 79 -9.29 -5.07 -12.58
C PHE A 79 -10.10 -3.91 -12.01
N VAL A 80 -10.45 -3.98 -10.72
CA VAL A 80 -11.28 -2.99 -10.04
C VAL A 80 -10.47 -2.36 -8.92
N TYR A 81 -10.30 -1.04 -8.99
CA TYR A 81 -9.54 -0.28 -8.00
C TYR A 81 -10.48 0.68 -7.29
N ARG A 82 -10.68 0.50 -5.98
CA ARG A 82 -11.46 1.42 -5.16
C ARG A 82 -10.51 2.25 -4.31
N LEU A 83 -10.56 3.57 -4.43
CA LEU A 83 -9.71 4.45 -3.62
C LEU A 83 -9.93 4.27 -2.11
N SER A 84 -11.16 3.99 -1.68
CA SER A 84 -11.47 3.70 -0.27
C SER A 84 -10.75 2.46 0.25
N GLU A 85 -10.59 1.42 -0.57
CA GLU A 85 -9.85 0.20 -0.23
C GLU A 85 -8.34 0.43 -0.29
N LEU A 86 -7.86 1.23 -1.25
CA LEU A 86 -6.46 1.54 -1.44
C LEU A 86 -5.89 2.43 -0.32
N CYS A 87 -6.68 3.40 0.16
CA CYS A 87 -6.28 4.36 1.19
C CYS A 87 -6.56 3.88 2.62
N ARG A 88 -6.99 2.63 2.83
CA ARG A 88 -7.27 2.11 4.17
C ARG A 88 -5.98 2.03 4.98
N ASN A 89 -5.98 2.58 6.20
CA ASN A 89 -4.86 2.45 7.14
C ASN A 89 -5.25 1.53 8.31
N CYS A 90 -4.80 0.28 8.21
CA CYS A 90 -5.11 -0.77 9.18
C CYS A 90 -3.99 -1.01 10.19
N ASN A 91 -2.90 -0.24 10.10
CA ASN A 91 -1.81 -0.36 11.06
C ASN A 91 -2.24 0.27 12.39
N PRO A 92 -2.08 -0.43 13.52
CA PRO A 92 -2.30 0.16 14.84
C PRO A 92 -1.29 1.29 15.05
N THR A 93 -1.73 2.37 15.67
CA THR A 93 -0.91 3.52 16.01
C THR A 93 -1.10 3.87 17.47
N GLU A 94 -0.04 4.34 18.08
CA GLU A 94 -0.07 4.84 19.45
C GLU A 94 -0.55 6.28 19.46
N ILE A 95 -1.47 6.60 20.38
CA ILE A 95 -1.96 7.94 20.64
C ILE A 95 -1.84 8.24 22.13
N GLU A 96 -1.37 9.44 22.47
CA GLU A 96 -1.29 9.89 23.86
C GLU A 96 -2.56 10.66 24.22
N LEU A 97 -3.26 10.20 25.25
CA LEU A 97 -4.45 10.88 25.79
C LEU A 97 -4.29 11.02 27.31
N GLY A 98 -4.18 12.26 27.78
CA GLY A 98 -4.12 12.54 29.23
C GLY A 98 -2.89 11.93 29.94
N GLY A 99 -1.76 11.83 29.25
CA GLY A 99 -0.52 11.26 29.79
C GLY A 99 -0.44 9.72 29.77
N ALA A 100 -1.39 9.05 29.13
CA ALA A 100 -1.38 7.61 28.88
C ALA A 100 -1.32 7.30 27.38
N ILE A 101 -0.55 6.27 27.02
CA ILE A 101 -0.42 5.79 25.65
C ILE A 101 -1.51 4.74 25.40
N HIS A 102 -2.31 4.95 24.36
CA HIS A 102 -3.34 4.04 23.89
C HIS A 102 -3.05 3.55 22.48
N GLN A 103 -3.37 2.29 22.20
CA GLN A 103 -3.34 1.75 20.85
C GLN A 103 -4.68 2.03 20.16
N ALA A 104 -4.63 2.67 19.00
CA ALA A 104 -5.79 3.00 18.19
C ALA A 104 -5.60 2.51 16.75
N GLN A 105 -6.69 2.15 16.11
CA GLN A 105 -6.71 1.80 14.69
C GLN A 105 -7.42 2.93 13.93
N GLN A 106 -6.82 3.41 12.85
CA GLN A 106 -7.36 4.56 12.09
C GLN A 106 -8.40 4.15 11.03
N GLY A 107 -8.40 2.88 10.60
CA GLY A 107 -9.32 2.37 9.58
C GLY A 107 -10.48 1.55 10.14
N ASN A 108 -11.68 1.76 9.61
CA ASN A 108 -12.91 1.07 10.04
C ASN A 108 -13.14 -0.31 9.39
N PHE A 109 -12.45 -0.62 8.28
CA PHE A 109 -12.73 -1.82 7.46
C PHE A 109 -11.43 -2.59 7.14
N CYS A 110 -10.89 -3.28 8.14
CA CYS A 110 -9.59 -3.94 8.07
C CYS A 110 -9.64 -5.47 8.09
N GLU A 111 -10.82 -6.04 8.31
CA GLU A 111 -11.03 -7.49 8.34
C GLU A 111 -11.16 -8.09 6.93
N GLU A 112 -11.41 -7.27 5.91
CA GLU A 112 -11.60 -7.74 4.53
C GLU A 112 -10.26 -8.01 3.83
N GLU A 113 -10.07 -9.26 3.40
CA GLU A 113 -8.93 -9.66 2.58
C GLU A 113 -8.96 -8.95 1.22
N GLN A 114 -7.88 -8.24 0.90
CA GLN A 114 -7.76 -7.59 -0.40
C GLN A 114 -7.31 -8.61 -1.46
N THR A 115 -8.04 -8.67 -2.56
CA THR A 115 -7.62 -9.47 -3.71
C THR A 115 -6.38 -8.85 -4.36
N CYS A 116 -5.28 -9.61 -4.41
CA CYS A 116 -4.04 -9.17 -5.05
C CYS A 116 -4.00 -9.48 -6.54
N TYR A 117 -3.43 -8.53 -7.28
CA TYR A 117 -3.24 -8.58 -8.73
C TYR A 117 -1.79 -8.89 -9.08
N THR A 118 -0.85 -8.52 -8.21
CA THR A 118 0.58 -8.72 -8.38
C THR A 118 1.17 -9.45 -7.18
N TYR A 119 2.27 -10.17 -7.41
CA TYR A 119 3.10 -10.70 -6.33
C TYR A 119 3.89 -9.58 -5.65
N ASP A 120 4.02 -9.63 -4.32
CA ASP A 120 4.98 -8.80 -3.60
C ASP A 120 6.39 -9.41 -3.72
N ARG A 121 7.33 -8.62 -4.23
CA ARG A 121 8.73 -9.03 -4.40
C ARG A 121 9.37 -9.50 -3.08
N ASN A 122 8.89 -9.02 -1.95
CA ASN A 122 9.44 -9.33 -0.64
C ASN A 122 8.74 -10.51 0.05
N LYS A 123 7.75 -11.13 -0.59
CA LYS A 123 7.01 -12.28 -0.04
C LYS A 123 7.27 -13.52 -0.88
N CYS A 124 7.42 -14.66 -0.22
CA CYS A 124 7.48 -15.96 -0.88
C CYS A 124 6.06 -16.47 -1.14
N TYR A 125 5.80 -16.85 -2.40
CA TYR A 125 4.56 -17.50 -2.79
C TYR A 125 4.87 -18.92 -3.27
N THR A 126 4.13 -19.90 -2.76
CA THR A 126 4.30 -21.32 -3.09
C THR A 126 2.96 -21.97 -3.37
N SER A 127 2.96 -22.98 -4.24
CA SER A 127 1.79 -23.85 -4.48
C SER A 127 2.20 -25.31 -4.32
N PRO A 128 1.39 -26.16 -3.66
CA PRO A 128 1.64 -27.58 -3.60
C PRO A 128 1.45 -28.20 -4.99
N VAL A 129 2.40 -29.06 -5.41
CA VAL A 129 2.32 -29.81 -6.65
C VAL A 129 2.34 -31.31 -6.33
N PRO A 130 1.38 -32.11 -6.84
CA PRO A 130 1.40 -33.55 -6.65
C PRO A 130 2.50 -34.18 -7.52
N ILE A 131 3.42 -34.92 -6.89
CA ILE A 131 4.43 -35.74 -7.57
C ILE A 131 4.25 -37.20 -7.19
N LEU A 132 4.48 -38.10 -8.14
CA LEU A 132 4.48 -39.54 -7.89
C LEU A 132 5.89 -39.99 -7.49
N TYR A 133 6.02 -40.58 -6.31
CA TYR A 133 7.30 -41.07 -5.78
C TYR A 133 7.10 -42.42 -5.08
N HIS A 134 7.77 -43.48 -5.55
CA HIS A 134 7.60 -44.86 -5.06
C HIS A 134 6.15 -45.37 -4.99
N GLY A 135 5.28 -44.93 -5.91
CA GLY A 135 3.87 -45.33 -5.95
C GLY A 135 2.96 -44.50 -5.02
N GLU A 136 3.51 -43.56 -4.25
CA GLU A 136 2.75 -42.62 -3.43
C GLU A 136 2.70 -41.24 -4.10
N VAL A 137 1.55 -40.57 -4.03
CA VAL A 137 1.42 -39.17 -4.46
C VAL A 137 1.79 -38.26 -3.28
N ARG A 138 2.85 -37.48 -3.42
CA ARG A 138 3.30 -36.50 -2.44
C ARG A 138 3.04 -35.08 -2.94
N HIS A 139 2.52 -34.21 -2.09
CA HIS A 139 2.33 -32.80 -2.41
C HIS A 139 3.53 -32.02 -1.91
N VAL A 140 4.34 -31.53 -2.85
CA VAL A 140 5.60 -30.84 -2.52
C VAL A 140 5.44 -29.35 -2.84
N PRO A 141 5.87 -28.43 -1.97
CA PRO A 141 5.77 -27.00 -2.26
C PRO A 141 6.67 -26.62 -3.43
N ALA A 142 6.08 -26.00 -4.45
CA ALA A 142 6.80 -25.40 -5.57
C ALA A 142 6.76 -23.88 -5.44
N ALA A 143 7.92 -23.21 -5.57
CA ALA A 143 8.00 -21.76 -5.50
C ALA A 143 7.43 -21.10 -6.76
N LEU A 144 6.44 -20.23 -6.59
CA LEU A 144 5.90 -19.36 -7.63
C LEU A 144 6.78 -18.13 -7.83
N THR A 145 7.45 -17.68 -6.77
CA THR A 145 8.37 -16.53 -6.77
C THR A 145 9.75 -16.94 -6.22
N PRO A 146 10.59 -17.66 -7.00
CA PRO A 146 11.82 -18.26 -6.50
C PRO A 146 12.79 -17.27 -5.85
N ALA A 147 12.88 -16.05 -6.39
CA ALA A 147 13.81 -15.03 -5.91
C ALA A 147 13.53 -14.55 -4.46
N SER A 148 12.33 -14.77 -3.94
CA SER A 148 11.90 -14.36 -2.59
C SER A 148 11.74 -15.53 -1.61
N CYS A 149 12.05 -16.76 -2.05
CA CYS A 149 11.83 -17.99 -1.30
C CYS A 149 13.14 -18.66 -0.84
N PHE A 150 14.20 -17.88 -0.67
CA PHE A 150 15.44 -18.36 -0.04
C PHE A 150 15.29 -18.30 1.49
N GLU A 151 15.77 -19.33 2.17
CA GLU A 151 15.89 -19.38 3.63
C GLU A 151 17.12 -18.59 4.14
#